data_AF-A0A4Q1ATJ3-F1
#
_entry.id   AF-A0A4Q1ATJ3-F1
#
_cell.length_a   1.000
_cell.length_b   1.000
_cell.length_c   1.000
_cell.angle_alpha   90.00
_cell.angle_beta   90.00
_cell.angle_gamma   90.00
#
_symmetry.space_group_name_H-M   'P 1'
#
loop_
_entity.id
_entity.type
_entity.pdbx_description
1 polymer ?
#
loop_
_entity_poly.entity_id
_entity_poly.type
_entity_poly.pdbx_seq_one_letter_code
_entity_poly.pdbx_strand_id
1 'polypeptide(L)'
;MEPILINRPEIALEDFLPIFLASSFVLIFGLFYVAIYTLVKMKKLKKAYQPFAYVFWAFQTYCMYFVAIKIQSNDFTIKALMVTMVCYLILPHLYYYINLLAEKRYEQ
;
A
#
# COMPACT_ATOMS: atom_id res chain seq x y z
N MET A 1 12.17 -18.93 -34.79
CA MET A 1 11.84 -18.91 -33.34
C MET A 1 10.38 -19.25 -33.23
N GLU A 2 10.04 -20.38 -32.62
CA GLU A 2 8.64 -20.71 -32.37
C GLU A 2 8.07 -19.71 -31.35
N PRO A 3 6.85 -19.19 -31.55
CA PRO A 3 6.24 -18.29 -30.60
C PRO A 3 6.02 -19.04 -29.28
N ILE A 4 6.65 -18.56 -28.22
CA ILE A 4 6.41 -19.03 -26.87
C ILE A 4 4.97 -18.63 -26.54
N LEU A 5 4.03 -19.54 -26.72
CA LEU A 5 2.65 -19.38 -26.28
C LEU A 5 2.65 -19.43 -24.76
N ILE A 6 2.77 -18.25 -24.13
CA ILE A 6 2.55 -18.09 -22.69
C ILE A 6 1.06 -18.34 -22.47
N ASN A 7 0.71 -19.57 -22.11
CA ASN A 7 -0.63 -19.95 -21.68
C ASN A 7 -0.88 -19.31 -20.31
N ARG A 8 -1.28 -18.04 -20.32
CA ARG A 8 -1.74 -17.35 -19.12
C ARG A 8 -3.18 -17.80 -18.87
N PRO A 9 -3.50 -18.35 -17.69
CA PRO A 9 -4.87 -18.66 -17.35
C PRO A 9 -5.73 -17.41 -17.56
N GLU A 10 -6.80 -17.54 -18.35
CA GLU A 10 -7.72 -16.45 -18.61
C GLU A 10 -8.39 -16.05 -17.29
N ILE A 11 -8.33 -14.76 -16.97
CA ILE A 11 -9.07 -14.22 -15.82
C ILE A 11 -10.55 -14.37 -16.17
N ALA A 12 -11.29 -15.15 -15.38
CA ALA A 12 -12.71 -15.31 -15.57
C ALA A 12 -13.39 -13.93 -15.57
N LEU A 13 -14.28 -13.67 -16.54
CA LEU A 13 -14.90 -12.35 -16.73
C LEU A 13 -15.65 -11.89 -15.47
N GLU A 14 -16.16 -12.82 -14.67
CA GLU A 14 -16.79 -12.61 -13.36
C GLU A 14 -15.84 -12.08 -12.28
N ASP A 15 -14.54 -12.39 -12.36
CA ASP A 15 -13.52 -11.91 -11.43
C ASP A 15 -12.98 -10.52 -11.79
N PHE A 16 -13.28 -10.01 -13.00
CA PHE A 16 -12.83 -8.69 -13.45
C PHE A 16 -13.30 -7.56 -12.54
N LEU A 17 -14.61 -7.48 -12.25
CA LEU A 17 -15.18 -6.40 -11.45
C LEU A 17 -14.63 -6.40 -10.00
N PRO A 18 -14.59 -7.55 -9.28
CA PRO A 18 -13.94 -7.62 -7.96
C PRO A 18 -12.47 -7.20 -7.96
N ILE A 19 -11.68 -7.64 -8.95
CA ILE A 19 -10.26 -7.27 -9.06
C ILE A 19 -10.11 -5.76 -9.29
N PHE A 20 -10.89 -5.21 -10.23
CA PHE A 20 -10.87 -3.79 -10.56
C PHE A 20 -11.23 -2.94 -9.33
N LEU A 21 -12.32 -3.30 -8.65
CA LEU A 21 -12.77 -2.58 -7.47
C LEU A 21 -11.76 -2.68 -6.32
N ALA A 22 -11.22 -3.87 -6.06
CA ALA A 22 -10.18 -4.06 -5.05
C ALA A 22 -8.92 -3.25 -5.36
N SER A 23 -8.49 -3.22 -6.63
CA SER A 23 -7.33 -2.42 -7.06
C SER A 23 -7.55 -0.92 -6.89
N SER A 24 -8.77 -0.44 -7.13
CA SER A 24 -9.16 0.95 -6.88
C SER A 24 -9.12 1.27 -5.38
N PHE A 25 -9.62 0.35 -4.54
CA PHE A 25 -9.56 0.51 -3.10
C PHE A 25 -8.14 0.50 -2.53
N VAL A 26 -7.19 -0.24 -3.12
CA VAL A 26 -5.77 -0.12 -2.75
C VAL A 26 -5.29 1.33 -2.84
N LEU A 27 -5.62 2.02 -3.94
CA LEU A 27 -5.21 3.42 -4.14
C LEU A 27 -5.91 4.36 -3.16
N ILE A 28 -7.23 4.20 -2.99
CA ILE A 28 -8.03 5.05 -2.09
C ILE A 28 -7.57 4.91 -0.64
N PHE A 29 -7.38 3.68 -0.16
CA PHE A 29 -6.91 3.43 1.20
C PHE A 29 -5.45 3.85 1.40
N GLY A 30 -4.59 3.70 0.39
CA GLY A 30 -3.22 4.23 0.44
C GLY A 30 -3.17 5.75 0.53
N LEU A 31 -4.03 6.43 -0.22
CA LEU A 31 -4.18 7.89 -0.11
C LEU A 31 -4.61 8.29 1.31
N PHE A 32 -5.64 7.63 1.87
CA PHE A 32 -6.09 7.94 3.23
C PHE A 32 -5.03 7.65 4.29
N TYR A 33 -4.30 6.55 4.17
CA TYR A 33 -3.20 6.22 5.08
C TYR A 33 -2.17 7.35 5.12
N VAL A 34 -1.64 7.76 3.95
CA VAL A 34 -0.62 8.81 3.87
C VAL A 34 -1.20 10.17 4.27
N ALA A 35 -2.40 10.52 3.82
CA ALA A 35 -3.02 11.80 4.10
C ALA A 35 -3.29 12.00 5.59
N ILE A 36 -3.89 11.02 6.27
CA ILE A 36 -4.18 11.11 7.71
C ILE A 36 -2.88 11.19 8.49
N TYR A 37 -1.90 10.34 8.17
CA TYR A 37 -0.61 10.35 8.84
C TYR A 37 0.08 11.72 8.69
N THR A 38 0.10 12.27 7.47
CA THR A 38 0.65 13.59 7.14
C THR A 38 -0.05 14.70 7.91
N LEU A 39 -1.39 14.74 7.90
CA LEU A 39 -2.18 15.76 8.59
C LEU A 39 -1.99 15.73 10.11
N VAL A 40 -1.85 14.54 10.70
CA VAL A 40 -1.51 14.40 12.12
C VAL A 40 -0.11 14.93 12.42
N LYS A 41 0.89 14.62 11.57
CA LYS A 41 2.26 15.11 11.75
C LYS A 41 2.39 16.62 11.57
N MET A 42 1.62 17.20 10.66
CA MET A 42 1.51 18.65 10.47
C MET A 42 0.68 19.36 11.55
N LYS A 43 0.22 18.65 12.59
CA LYS A 43 -0.64 19.17 13.67
C LYS A 43 -1.96 19.79 13.18
N LYS A 44 -2.39 19.47 11.94
CA LYS A 44 -3.69 19.89 11.38
C LYS A 44 -4.83 19.01 11.89
N LEU A 45 -4.50 17.85 12.44
CA LEU A 45 -5.46 16.85 12.92
C LEU A 45 -4.99 16.26 14.26
N LYS A 46 -5.93 15.87 15.13
CA LYS A 46 -5.59 15.36 16.48
C LYS A 46 -4.79 14.05 16.38
N LYS A 47 -3.80 13.88 17.26
CA LYS A 47 -3.02 12.62 17.37
C LYS A 47 -3.89 11.37 17.57
N ALA A 48 -5.09 11.53 18.11
CA ALA A 48 -6.07 10.45 18.30
C ALA A 48 -6.50 9.76 16.99
N TYR A 49 -6.33 10.40 15.82
CA TYR A 49 -6.63 9.78 14.53
C TYR A 49 -5.44 9.05 13.90
N GLN A 50 -4.25 9.09 14.52
CA GLN A 50 -3.10 8.34 14.01
C GLN A 50 -3.37 6.83 13.92
N PRO A 51 -4.06 6.17 14.88
CA PRO A 51 -4.50 4.78 14.74
C PRO A 51 -5.37 4.53 13.50
N PHE A 52 -6.17 5.50 13.11
CA PHE A 52 -7.07 5.39 11.95
C PHE A 52 -6.29 5.29 10.63
N ALA A 53 -5.12 5.92 10.53
CA ALA A 53 -4.22 5.73 9.40
C ALA A 53 -3.80 4.26 9.27
N TYR A 54 -3.43 3.60 10.38
CA TYR A 54 -3.01 2.20 10.36
C TYR A 54 -4.15 1.24 9.98
N VAL A 55 -5.40 1.59 10.31
CA VAL A 55 -6.57 0.85 9.83
C VAL A 55 -6.67 0.91 8.30
N PHE A 56 -6.47 2.09 7.70
CA PHE A 56 -6.45 2.22 6.24
C PHE A 56 -5.30 1.47 5.59
N TRP A 57 -4.12 1.46 6.22
CA TRP A 57 -3.01 0.62 5.75
C TRP A 57 -3.37 -0.87 5.78
N ALA A 58 -4.04 -1.35 6.83
CA ALA A 58 -4.48 -2.74 6.93
C ALA A 58 -5.50 -3.08 5.82
N PHE A 59 -6.47 -2.20 5.56
CA PHE A 59 -7.43 -2.38 4.47
C PHE A 59 -6.76 -2.33 3.09
N GLN A 60 -5.84 -1.40 2.85
CA GLN A 60 -5.04 -1.36 1.62
C GLN A 60 -4.28 -2.68 1.42
N THR A 61 -3.62 -3.16 2.47
CA THR A 61 -2.82 -4.40 2.43
C THR A 61 -3.71 -5.62 2.14
N TYR A 62 -4.89 -5.68 2.74
CA TYR A 62 -5.88 -6.72 2.48
C TYR A 62 -6.36 -6.69 1.02
N CYS A 63 -6.72 -5.52 0.49
CA CYS A 63 -7.11 -5.38 -0.91
C CYS A 63 -5.98 -5.79 -1.86
N MET A 64 -4.73 -5.45 -1.53
CA MET A 64 -3.58 -5.84 -2.34
C MET A 64 -3.38 -7.36 -2.36
N TYR A 65 -3.49 -8.00 -1.18
CA TYR A 65 -3.42 -9.45 -1.06
C TYR A 65 -4.52 -10.15 -1.88
N PHE A 66 -5.75 -9.65 -1.78
CA PHE A 66 -6.89 -10.16 -2.54
C PHE A 66 -6.65 -10.09 -4.05
N VAL A 67 -6.18 -8.94 -4.55
CA VAL A 67 -5.83 -8.75 -5.97
C VAL A 67 -4.73 -9.73 -6.39
N ALA A 68 -3.70 -9.91 -5.58
CA ALA A 68 -2.58 -10.79 -5.91
C ALA A 68 -3.00 -12.27 -6.04
N ILE A 69 -3.88 -12.75 -5.16
CA ILE A 69 -4.47 -14.09 -5.25
C ILE A 69 -5.34 -14.21 -6.50
N LYS A 70 -6.22 -13.24 -6.74
CA LYS A 70 -7.20 -13.31 -7.82
C LYS A 70 -6.57 -13.24 -9.22
N ILE A 71 -5.43 -12.57 -9.36
CA ILE A 71 -4.63 -12.57 -10.60
C ILE A 71 -3.78 -13.84 -10.73
N GLN A 72 -3.88 -14.78 -9.78
CA GLN A 72 -3.13 -16.04 -9.75
C GLN A 72 -1.61 -15.79 -9.76
N SER A 73 -1.17 -14.81 -8.97
CA SER A 73 0.25 -14.49 -8.84
C SER A 73 1.01 -15.65 -8.21
N ASN A 74 2.29 -15.81 -8.58
CA ASN A 74 3.17 -16.80 -7.98
C ASN A 74 3.30 -16.55 -6.46
N ASP A 75 3.35 -17.62 -5.66
CA ASP A 75 3.61 -17.60 -4.22
C ASP A 75 4.78 -16.69 -3.82
N PHE A 76 5.87 -16.73 -4.58
CA PHE A 76 7.02 -15.86 -4.33
C PHE A 76 6.64 -14.37 -4.46
N THR A 77 5.91 -14.03 -5.52
CA THR A 77 5.45 -12.66 -5.79
C THR A 77 4.50 -12.18 -4.71
N ILE A 78 3.56 -13.01 -4.25
CA ILE A 78 2.65 -12.66 -3.16
C ILE A 78 3.44 -12.35 -1.88
N LYS A 79 4.42 -13.18 -1.52
CA LYS A 79 5.25 -12.96 -0.34
C LYS A 79 6.06 -11.66 -0.45
N ALA A 80 6.73 -11.43 -1.58
CA ALA A 80 7.49 -10.20 -1.82
C ALA A 80 6.60 -8.95 -1.76
N LEU A 81 5.37 -9.05 -2.25
CA LEU A 81 4.38 -7.98 -2.20
C LEU A 81 3.94 -7.68 -0.76
N MET A 82 3.71 -8.69 0.07
CA MET A 82 3.39 -8.49 1.49
C MET A 82 4.55 -7.85 2.25
N VAL A 83 5.80 -8.25 1.97
CA VAL A 83 6.99 -7.58 2.52
C VAL A 83 7.03 -6.12 2.10
N THR A 84 6.69 -5.82 0.84
CA THR A 84 6.64 -4.44 0.33
C THR A 84 5.60 -3.61 1.08
N MET A 85 4.44 -4.17 1.41
CA MET A 85 3.40 -3.48 2.20
C MET A 85 3.87 -3.16 3.63
N VAL A 86 4.71 -4.01 4.23
CA VAL A 86 5.36 -3.72 5.53
C VAL A 86 6.39 -2.60 5.38
N CYS A 87 7.21 -2.61 4.33
CA CYS A 87 8.13 -1.50 4.06
C CYS A 87 7.38 -0.17 3.85
N TYR A 88 6.23 -0.22 3.17
CA TYR A 88 5.37 0.93 2.95
C TYR A 88 4.81 1.52 4.25
N LEU A 89 4.50 0.68 5.25
CA LEU A 89 4.10 1.13 6.60
C LEU A 89 5.19 1.98 7.29
N ILE A 90 6.45 1.66 7.04
CA ILE A 90 7.60 2.31 7.69
C ILE A 90 7.94 3.64 6.99
N LEU A 91 7.57 3.79 5.71
CA LEU A 91 8.02 4.88 4.86
C LEU A 91 7.66 6.28 5.40
N PRO A 92 6.41 6.55 5.86
CA PRO A 92 6.08 7.85 6.45
C PRO A 92 6.82 8.09 7.77
N HIS A 93 7.08 7.04 8.57
CA HIS A 93 7.85 7.18 9.81
C HIS A 93 9.28 7.62 9.53
N LEU A 94 9.93 6.98 8.57
CA LEU A 94 11.30 7.29 8.16
C LEU A 94 11.41 8.70 7.59
N TYR A 95 10.50 9.08 6.69
CA TYR A 95 10.52 10.39 6.04
C TYR A 95 10.47 11.54 7.05
N TYR A 96 9.50 11.50 7.98
CA TYR A 96 9.38 12.55 9.00
C TYR A 96 10.52 12.52 10.02
N TYR A 97 11.09 11.34 10.30
CA TYR A 97 12.26 11.23 11.17
C TYR A 97 13.49 11.91 10.56
N ILE A 98 13.76 11.67 9.27
CA ILE A 98 14.88 12.28 8.55
C ILE A 98 14.70 13.80 8.46
N ASN A 99 13.50 14.28 8.14
CA ASN A 99 13.22 15.72 8.08
C ASN A 99 13.46 16.40 9.44
N LEU A 100 13.01 15.78 10.54
CA LEU A 100 13.25 16.31 11.88
C LEU A 100 14.75 16.37 12.22
N LEU A 101 15.53 15.38 11.80
CA LEU A 101 16.98 15.38 11.99
C LEU A 101 17.67 16.45 11.15
N ALA A 102 17.20 16.65 9.92
CA ALA A 102 17.71 17.69 9.04
C ALA A 102 17.48 19.09 9.63
N GLU A 103 16.25 19.39 10.08
CA GLU A 103 15.90 20.67 10.73
C GLU A 103 16.82 20.96 11.92
N LYS A 104 17.02 19.98 12.82
CA LYS A 104 17.91 20.11 13.98
C LYS A 104 19.36 20.43 13.62
N ARG A 105 19.84 19.95 12.47
CA ARG A 105 21.22 20.19 12.01
C ARG A 105 21.42 21.60 11.44
N TYR A 106 20.37 22.20 10.88
CA TYR A 106 20.41 23.58 10.36
C TYR A 106 20.23 24.64 11.45
N GLU A 107 19.60 24.28 12.58
CA GLU A 107 19.45 25.17 13.75
C GLU A 107 20.67 25.13 14.71
N GLN A 108 21.65 24.26 14.48
CA GLN A 108 22.96 24.23 15.16
C GLN A 108 24.02 24.98 14.35
#